data_AF-A0A2W4PJQ1-F1
#
_entry.id   AF-A0A2W4PJQ1-F1
#
_cell.length_a   1.000
_cell.length_b   1.000
_cell.length_c   1.000
_cell.angle_alpha   90.00
_cell.angle_beta   90.00
_cell.angle_gamma   90.00
#
_symmetry.space_group_name_H-M   'P 1'
#
loop_
_entity.id
_entity.type
_entity.pdbx_description
1 polymer ?
#
loop_
_entity_poly.entity_id
_entity_poly.type
_entity_poly.pdbx_seq_one_letter_code
_entity_poly.pdbx_strand_id
1 'polypeptide(L)'
;MRWCWKTSSTSSWRTSAVATVATTVPNDRRHAMRTRYPPVSARSLTRAAHPALVLVAAVLAMAVALCVPGAARAAESELAPDQLISQVADELLKDLDRNREEYRKNPRKTRELVDRYLLPHFDTQYAAQLVLARHWRDATPEQRKRFIDAFYNSLLQNYGEALLEFTPDRLRILPYRGDPQADRATVRTEIRRNDGSRVPVNYSLRRTADGWKAYDVTIEGISYLKSYRTDFNSEIQQRGLDAVIQRLESQVAAGKAPDPTGGAGQASDGNS
;
A
#
# COMPACT_ATOMS: atom_id res chain seq x y z
N MET A 1 -48.78 12.04 24.78
CA MET A 1 -48.86 10.58 24.94
C MET A 1 -47.71 10.14 25.85
N ARG A 2 -48.04 9.71 27.07
CA ARG A 2 -47.09 9.19 28.07
C ARG A 2 -46.85 7.71 27.78
N TRP A 3 -45.60 7.28 27.76
CA TRP A 3 -45.24 5.89 28.02
C TRP A 3 -44.07 5.88 29.00
N CYS A 4 -44.28 5.15 30.09
CA CYS A 4 -43.38 4.96 31.19
C CYS A 4 -43.39 3.44 31.50
N TRP A 5 -42.32 2.98 32.15
CA TRP A 5 -42.06 1.65 32.72
C TRP A 5 -41.39 0.68 31.72
N LYS A 6 -40.39 -0.11 32.09
CA LYS A 6 -40.15 -0.77 33.38
C LYS A 6 -38.68 -1.22 33.48
N THR A 7 -38.14 -1.15 34.69
CA THR A 7 -36.83 -1.69 35.10
C THR A 7 -36.91 -3.17 35.47
N SER A 8 -35.86 -3.93 35.17
CA SER A 8 -35.50 -5.21 35.82
C SER A 8 -34.02 -5.46 35.54
N SER A 9 -33.16 -5.30 36.55
CA SER A 9 -32.71 -6.38 37.45
C SER A 9 -31.99 -7.50 36.69
N THR A 10 -30.66 -7.48 36.71
CA THR A 10 -29.85 -8.70 36.56
C THR A 10 -28.71 -8.70 37.58
N SER A 11 -28.45 -9.90 38.04
CA SER A 11 -27.84 -10.31 39.28
C SER A 11 -26.33 -10.23 39.28
N SER A 12 -25.80 -9.99 40.48
CA SER A 12 -24.40 -10.16 40.84
C SER A 12 -23.97 -11.61 40.69
N TRP A 13 -22.85 -11.82 39.98
CA TRP A 13 -22.14 -13.09 40.01
C TRP A 13 -20.75 -12.88 40.59
N ARG A 14 -20.45 -13.80 41.50
CA ARG A 14 -19.34 -13.86 42.44
C ARG A 14 -18.01 -14.01 41.69
N THR A 15 -17.02 -13.20 42.07
CA THR A 15 -15.60 -13.44 41.77
C THR A 15 -15.09 -14.58 42.64
N SER A 16 -14.80 -15.73 42.03
CA SER A 16 -14.00 -16.78 42.65
C SER A 16 -12.53 -16.56 42.28
N ALA A 17 -11.71 -16.31 43.30
CA ALA A 17 -10.26 -16.35 43.23
C ALA A 17 -9.79 -17.79 42.97
N VAL A 18 -8.87 -17.97 42.04
CA VAL A 18 -8.08 -19.21 41.90
C VAL A 18 -6.63 -18.83 42.13
N ALA A 19 -6.06 -19.43 43.17
CA ALA A 19 -4.69 -19.28 43.59
C ALA A 19 -3.75 -19.95 42.58
N THR A 20 -2.80 -19.20 42.03
CA THR A 20 -1.68 -19.75 41.27
C THR A 20 -0.57 -20.13 42.26
N VAL A 21 -0.34 -21.43 42.38
CA VAL A 21 0.77 -22.03 43.14
C VAL A 21 2.07 -21.77 42.38
N ALA A 22 2.99 -21.03 43.00
CA ALA A 22 4.37 -20.89 42.55
C ALA A 22 5.18 -22.09 43.03
N THR A 23 5.69 -22.91 42.10
CA THR A 23 6.61 -24.00 42.42
C THR A 23 8.03 -23.58 42.07
N THR A 24 8.83 -23.34 43.12
CA THR A 24 10.25 -23.04 43.08
C THR A 24 11.04 -24.29 42.68
N VAL A 25 11.91 -24.18 41.66
CA VAL A 25 12.86 -25.22 41.27
C VAL A 25 14.24 -24.90 41.90
N PRO A 26 14.87 -25.82 42.66
CA PRO A 26 16.20 -25.60 43.20
C PRO A 26 17.30 -25.97 42.19
N ASN A 27 18.35 -25.13 42.22
CA ASN A 27 19.64 -25.25 41.56
C ASN A 27 20.52 -26.25 42.33
N ASP A 28 21.09 -27.24 41.65
CA ASP A 28 22.17 -28.05 42.23
C ASP A 28 23.34 -28.26 41.26
N ARG A 29 24.52 -28.21 41.87
CA ARG A 29 25.85 -28.01 41.31
C ARG A 29 26.60 -29.34 41.27
N ARG A 30 27.36 -29.49 40.18
CA ARG A 30 28.63 -30.26 40.03
C ARG A 30 28.49 -31.79 40.02
N HIS A 31 29.10 -32.43 39.03
CA HIS A 31 30.36 -33.15 39.24
C HIS A 31 31.07 -33.40 37.90
N ALA A 32 32.38 -33.20 37.93
CA ALA A 32 33.30 -33.28 36.82
C ALA A 32 33.57 -34.74 36.40
N MET A 33 33.71 -34.98 35.10
CA MET A 33 34.46 -36.12 34.58
C MET A 33 35.63 -35.61 33.75
N ARG A 34 36.82 -35.67 34.37
CA ARG A 34 38.12 -35.55 33.71
C ARG A 34 38.46 -36.92 33.12
N THR A 35 38.52 -37.03 31.80
CA THR A 35 39.17 -38.18 31.14
C THR A 35 40.60 -37.79 30.78
N ARG A 36 41.56 -38.57 31.30
CA ARG A 36 43.00 -38.47 31.06
C ARG A 36 43.33 -39.17 29.73
N TYR A 37 44.11 -38.53 28.87
CA TYR A 37 44.80 -39.18 27.76
C TYR A 37 46.30 -39.31 28.07
N PRO A 38 46.96 -40.45 27.78
CA PRO A 38 48.41 -40.60 27.90
C PRO A 38 49.17 -40.00 26.69
N PRO A 39 50.46 -39.65 26.83
CA PRO A 39 51.25 -39.06 25.75
C PRO A 39 51.77 -40.12 24.77
N VAL A 40 51.62 -39.85 23.47
CA VAL A 40 52.22 -40.63 22.39
C VAL A 40 53.62 -40.11 22.12
N SER A 41 54.63 -40.97 22.30
CA SER A 41 56.03 -40.70 21.97
C SER A 41 56.24 -40.61 20.46
N ALA A 42 56.75 -39.48 20.00
CA ALA A 42 57.18 -39.25 18.63
C ALA A 42 58.41 -40.12 18.29
N ARG A 43 58.28 -40.97 17.27
CA ARG A 43 59.43 -41.56 16.56
C ARG A 43 59.67 -40.75 15.31
N SER A 44 60.81 -40.08 15.28
CA SER A 44 61.39 -39.48 14.09
C SER A 44 61.78 -40.57 13.09
N LEU A 45 61.20 -40.54 11.90
CA LEU A 45 61.83 -41.13 10.72
C LEU A 45 61.92 -40.08 9.62
N THR A 46 63.16 -39.97 9.19
CA THR A 46 63.79 -39.04 8.27
C THR A 46 63.37 -39.25 6.82
N ARG A 47 63.32 -38.12 6.09
CA ARG A 47 63.91 -37.90 4.76
C ARG A 47 63.31 -38.66 3.57
N ALA A 48 62.67 -37.92 2.66
CA ALA A 48 63.24 -37.64 1.34
C ALA A 48 62.31 -36.69 0.55
N ALA A 49 62.91 -35.62 0.04
CA ALA A 49 62.28 -34.61 -0.79
C ALA A 49 61.84 -35.17 -2.16
N HIS A 50 60.70 -34.71 -2.67
CA HIS A 50 60.44 -34.63 -4.12
C HIS A 50 59.79 -33.27 -4.45
N PRO A 51 60.45 -32.41 -5.24
CA PRO A 51 60.02 -31.05 -5.54
C PRO A 51 59.01 -31.04 -6.70
N ALA A 52 57.83 -31.62 -6.49
CA ALA A 52 56.79 -31.65 -7.52
C ALA A 52 55.40 -31.22 -7.01
N LEU A 53 55.30 -30.79 -5.75
CA LEU A 53 54.02 -30.55 -5.08
C LEU A 53 53.92 -29.14 -4.48
N VAL A 54 54.56 -28.16 -5.11
CA VAL A 54 54.43 -26.74 -4.71
C VAL A 54 53.46 -25.97 -5.63
N LEU A 55 53.11 -26.51 -6.80
CA LEU A 55 52.19 -25.84 -7.74
C LEU A 55 50.70 -26.21 -7.57
N VAL A 56 50.36 -27.28 -6.85
CA VAL A 56 48.94 -27.66 -6.63
C VAL A 56 48.35 -26.99 -5.37
N ALA A 57 49.20 -26.55 -4.43
CA ALA A 57 48.75 -25.88 -3.21
C ALA A 57 48.35 -24.40 -3.42
N ALA A 58 48.83 -23.75 -4.49
CA ALA A 58 48.47 -22.36 -4.80
C ALA A 58 47.10 -22.22 -5.48
N VAL A 59 46.61 -23.27 -6.16
CA VAL A 59 45.30 -23.25 -6.84
C VAL A 59 44.15 -23.58 -5.86
N LEU A 60 44.40 -24.39 -4.82
CA LEU A 60 43.38 -24.66 -3.80
C LEU A 60 43.18 -23.50 -2.81
N ALA A 61 44.19 -22.65 -2.61
CA ALA A 61 44.06 -21.44 -1.78
C ALA A 61 43.30 -20.30 -2.47
N MET A 62 43.13 -20.36 -3.80
CA MET A 62 42.35 -19.40 -4.59
C MET A 62 40.91 -19.87 -4.88
N ALA A 63 40.52 -21.06 -4.39
CA ALA A 63 39.17 -21.61 -4.55
C ALA A 63 38.25 -21.37 -3.32
N VAL A 64 38.78 -20.84 -2.22
CA VAL A 64 38.02 -20.56 -0.98
C VAL A 64 37.68 -19.06 -0.82
N ALA A 65 37.97 -18.23 -1.83
CA ALA A 65 37.73 -16.78 -1.81
C ALA A 65 36.43 -16.33 -2.51
N LEU A 66 35.55 -17.26 -2.90
CA LEU A 66 34.28 -16.95 -3.61
C LEU A 66 33.00 -17.13 -2.78
N CYS A 67 33.11 -17.48 -1.49
CA CYS A 67 31.99 -17.36 -0.57
C CYS A 67 31.93 -15.92 -0.03
N VAL A 68 31.57 -14.96 -0.90
CA VAL A 68 30.95 -13.73 -0.42
C VAL A 68 29.58 -14.16 0.11
N PRO A 69 29.30 -14.12 1.43
CA PRO A 69 27.93 -14.28 1.89
C PRO A 69 27.14 -13.18 1.21
N GLY A 70 26.23 -13.58 0.32
CA GLY A 70 25.32 -12.65 -0.34
C GLY A 70 24.73 -11.77 0.74
N ALA A 71 24.95 -10.46 0.62
CA ALA A 71 24.35 -9.49 1.50
C ALA A 71 22.86 -9.84 1.55
N ALA A 72 22.40 -10.36 2.68
CA ALA A 72 20.98 -10.38 2.97
C ALA A 72 20.59 -8.92 2.84
N ARG A 73 19.92 -8.57 1.72
CA ARG A 73 19.23 -7.31 1.61
C ARG A 73 18.37 -7.27 2.86
N ALA A 74 18.74 -6.41 3.81
CA ALA A 74 17.87 -6.10 4.91
C ALA A 74 16.53 -5.82 4.24
N ALA A 75 15.52 -6.64 4.53
CA ALA A 75 14.18 -6.37 4.08
C ALA A 75 13.85 -5.00 4.68
N GLU A 76 13.95 -3.97 3.84
CA GLU A 76 13.55 -2.63 4.19
C GLU A 76 12.13 -2.77 4.69
N SER A 77 11.90 -2.47 5.98
CA SER A 77 10.66 -2.87 6.63
C SER A 77 9.52 -2.19 5.88
N GLU A 78 8.75 -3.00 5.15
CA GLU A 78 7.62 -2.51 4.38
C GLU A 78 6.69 -1.73 5.32
N LEU A 79 6.43 -0.46 4.99
CA LEU A 79 5.55 0.39 5.78
C LEU A 79 4.17 -0.25 5.90
N ALA A 80 3.56 -0.18 7.09
CA ALA A 80 2.16 -0.56 7.24
C ALA A 80 1.26 0.33 6.36
N PRO A 81 0.09 -0.14 5.89
CA PRO A 81 -0.78 0.62 4.99
C PRO A 81 -1.14 2.02 5.48
N ASP A 82 -1.44 2.16 6.77
CA ASP A 82 -1.77 3.44 7.41
C ASP A 82 -0.55 4.35 7.53
N GLN A 83 0.63 3.78 7.84
CA GLN A 83 1.89 4.52 7.86
C GLN A 83 2.25 5.03 6.46
N LEU A 84 2.02 4.23 5.42
CA LEU A 84 2.21 4.64 4.04
C LEU A 84 1.33 5.84 3.69
N ILE A 85 0.03 5.77 3.99
CA ILE A 85 -0.90 6.89 3.73
C ILE A 85 -0.50 8.13 4.53
N SER A 86 -0.05 7.96 5.78
CA SER A 86 0.44 9.06 6.62
C SER A 86 1.68 9.72 6.02
N GLN A 87 2.68 8.93 5.63
CA GLN A 87 3.93 9.46 5.07
C GLN A 87 3.67 10.21 3.77
N VAL A 88 2.87 9.64 2.87
CA VAL A 88 2.51 10.28 1.60
C VAL A 88 1.79 11.60 1.84
N ALA A 89 0.83 11.63 2.79
CA ALA A 89 0.13 12.86 3.15
C ALA A 89 1.09 13.92 3.72
N ASP A 90 2.03 13.53 4.59
CA ASP A 90 3.00 14.44 5.20
C ASP A 90 3.98 15.01 4.17
N GLU A 91 4.47 14.19 3.24
CA GLU A 91 5.37 14.64 2.16
C GLU A 91 4.67 15.60 1.19
N LEU A 92 3.44 15.26 0.80
CA LEU A 92 2.60 16.11 -0.03
C LEU A 92 2.33 17.46 0.65
N LEU A 93 1.94 17.45 1.94
CA LEU A 93 1.65 18.67 2.70
C LEU A 93 2.89 19.57 2.84
N LYS A 94 4.06 18.98 3.12
CA LYS A 94 5.34 19.73 3.21
C LYS A 94 5.68 20.46 1.92
N ASP A 95 5.39 19.85 0.77
CA ASP A 95 5.65 20.46 -0.53
C ASP A 95 4.58 21.50 -0.91
N LEU A 96 3.30 21.21 -0.64
CA LEU A 96 2.21 22.16 -0.80
C LEU A 96 2.44 23.43 0.04
N ASP A 97 2.86 23.30 1.30
CA ASP A 97 3.08 24.47 2.17
C ASP A 97 4.15 25.43 1.65
N ARG A 98 5.10 24.95 0.83
CA ARG A 98 6.14 25.77 0.20
C ARG A 98 5.71 26.35 -1.14
N ASN A 99 4.94 25.58 -1.92
CA ASN A 99 4.75 25.83 -3.35
C ASN A 99 3.27 26.03 -3.77
N ARG A 100 2.31 26.12 -2.84
CA ARG A 100 0.86 26.15 -3.14
C ARG A 100 0.46 27.19 -4.19
N GLU A 101 0.97 28.42 -4.06
CA GLU A 101 0.65 29.52 -5.00
C GLU A 101 1.18 29.26 -6.41
N GLU A 102 2.30 28.54 -6.52
CA GLU A 102 2.87 28.16 -7.81
C GLU A 102 2.03 27.08 -8.49
N TYR A 103 1.57 26.09 -7.72
CA TYR A 103 0.67 25.05 -8.21
C TYR A 103 -0.69 25.60 -8.65
N ARG A 104 -1.25 26.57 -7.91
CA ARG A 104 -2.50 27.25 -8.30
C ARG A 104 -2.40 27.96 -9.65
N LYS A 105 -1.24 28.52 -9.96
CA LYS A 105 -1.01 29.29 -11.21
C LYS A 105 -0.65 28.40 -12.39
N ASN A 106 -0.26 27.14 -12.17
CA ASN A 106 0.23 26.26 -13.21
C ASN A 106 -0.26 24.81 -13.01
N PRO A 107 -1.35 24.42 -13.71
CA PRO A 107 -1.89 23.06 -13.65
C PRO A 107 -0.87 21.95 -13.98
N ARG A 108 0.15 22.25 -14.80
CA ARG A 108 1.23 21.28 -15.08
C ARG A 108 2.08 20.99 -13.85
N LYS A 109 2.28 21.95 -12.96
CA LYS A 109 3.02 21.73 -11.72
C LYS A 109 2.19 20.95 -10.69
N THR A 110 0.88 21.16 -10.66
CA THR A 110 -0.03 20.30 -9.88
C THR A 110 0.03 18.84 -10.34
N ARG A 111 0.22 18.62 -11.65
CA ARG A 111 0.46 17.29 -12.18
C ARG A 111 1.77 16.68 -11.70
N GLU A 112 2.86 17.44 -11.79
CA GLU A 112 4.17 17.00 -11.29
C GLU A 112 4.14 16.64 -9.79
N LEU A 113 3.35 17.36 -9.00
CA LEU A 113 3.12 17.05 -7.59
C LEU A 113 2.49 15.66 -7.41
N VAL A 114 1.42 15.35 -8.17
CA VAL A 114 0.76 14.04 -8.11
C VAL A 114 1.66 12.92 -8.63
N ASP A 115 2.33 13.14 -9.76
CA ASP A 115 3.26 12.18 -10.35
C ASP A 115 4.43 11.86 -9.41
N ARG A 116 4.85 12.84 -8.58
CA ARG A 116 5.94 12.68 -7.61
C ARG A 116 5.49 12.00 -6.32
N TYR A 117 4.38 12.42 -5.72
CA TYR A 117 4.03 12.01 -4.34
C TYR A 117 2.91 10.98 -4.25
N LEU A 118 2.00 10.91 -5.23
CA LEU A 118 0.84 10.02 -5.14
C LEU A 118 0.97 8.82 -6.08
N LEU A 119 1.31 9.07 -7.35
CA LEU A 119 1.33 8.06 -8.40
C LEU A 119 2.25 6.86 -8.08
N PRO A 120 3.43 7.03 -7.46
CA PRO A 120 4.28 5.90 -7.08
C PRO A 120 3.62 4.97 -6.06
N HIS A 121 2.58 5.41 -5.37
CA HIS A 121 1.87 4.62 -4.36
C HIS A 121 0.51 4.11 -4.86
N PHE A 122 0.23 4.25 -6.16
CA PHE A 122 -1.00 3.77 -6.80
C PHE A 122 -0.72 2.63 -7.78
N ASP A 123 -1.47 1.53 -7.68
CA ASP A 123 -1.42 0.41 -8.64
C ASP A 123 -2.37 0.74 -9.80
N THR A 124 -1.90 1.60 -10.69
CA THR A 124 -2.69 2.15 -11.80
C THR A 124 -3.17 1.08 -12.77
N GLN A 125 -2.32 0.07 -13.01
CA GLN A 125 -2.62 -1.04 -13.89
C GLN A 125 -3.71 -1.93 -13.30
N TYR A 126 -3.61 -2.30 -12.02
CA TYR A 126 -4.64 -3.12 -11.38
C TYR A 126 -5.97 -2.38 -11.26
N ALA A 127 -5.93 -1.10 -10.92
CA ALA A 127 -7.12 -0.26 -10.91
C ALA A 127 -7.78 -0.20 -12.30
N ALA A 128 -7.03 0.03 -13.38
CA ALA A 128 -7.58 0.02 -14.74
C ALA A 128 -8.14 -1.35 -15.16
N GLN A 129 -7.51 -2.46 -14.75
CA GLN A 129 -8.05 -3.81 -14.91
C GLN A 129 -9.42 -3.96 -14.25
N LEU A 130 -9.58 -3.44 -13.03
CA LEU A 130 -10.84 -3.49 -12.30
C LEU A 130 -11.92 -2.62 -12.96
N VAL A 131 -11.55 -1.44 -13.48
CA VAL A 131 -12.49 -0.56 -14.21
C VAL A 131 -12.98 -1.23 -15.50
N LEU A 132 -12.05 -1.70 -16.35
CA LEU A 132 -12.41 -2.29 -17.65
C LEU A 132 -13.07 -3.67 -17.51
N ALA A 133 -12.80 -4.38 -16.40
CA ALA A 133 -13.37 -5.68 -16.08
C ALA A 133 -13.25 -6.67 -17.27
N ARG A 134 -14.38 -7.13 -17.83
CA ARG A 134 -14.40 -8.06 -18.97
C ARG A 134 -13.69 -7.48 -20.20
N HIS A 135 -13.82 -6.17 -20.45
CA HIS A 135 -13.26 -5.48 -21.61
C HIS A 135 -11.73 -5.42 -21.57
N TRP A 136 -11.12 -5.62 -20.39
CA TRP A 136 -9.66 -5.69 -20.28
C TRP A 136 -9.08 -6.81 -21.14
N ARG A 137 -9.74 -7.98 -21.18
CA ARG A 137 -9.24 -9.17 -21.88
C ARG A 137 -9.19 -8.96 -23.40
N ASP A 138 -10.17 -8.22 -23.92
CA ASP A 138 -10.32 -7.95 -25.34
C ASP A 138 -9.50 -6.72 -25.80
N ALA A 139 -9.11 -5.84 -24.87
CA ALA A 139 -8.29 -4.67 -25.15
C ALA A 139 -6.85 -5.07 -25.56
N THR A 140 -6.34 -4.44 -26.61
CA THR A 140 -4.93 -4.59 -27.01
C THR A 140 -3.98 -3.98 -25.97
N PRO A 141 -2.69 -4.35 -25.95
CA PRO A 141 -1.71 -3.71 -25.08
C PRO A 141 -1.68 -2.18 -25.23
N GLU A 142 -1.81 -1.68 -26.47
CA GLU A 142 -1.83 -0.26 -26.79
C GLU A 142 -3.10 0.41 -26.24
N GLN A 143 -4.27 -0.21 -26.38
CA GLN A 143 -5.52 0.30 -25.81
C GLN A 143 -5.46 0.35 -24.28
N ARG A 144 -4.91 -0.68 -23.64
CA ARG A 144 -4.74 -0.71 -22.18
C ARG A 144 -3.85 0.43 -21.70
N LYS A 145 -2.72 0.66 -22.37
CA LYS A 145 -1.81 1.77 -22.06
C LYS A 145 -2.50 3.11 -22.22
N ARG A 146 -3.11 3.35 -23.39
CA ARG A 146 -3.83 4.61 -23.66
C ARG A 146 -4.96 4.85 -22.67
N PHE A 147 -5.72 3.81 -22.32
CA PHE A 147 -6.78 3.90 -21.33
C PHE A 147 -6.24 4.27 -19.95
N ILE A 148 -5.17 3.59 -19.48
CA ILE A 148 -4.51 3.93 -18.21
C ILE A 148 -4.10 5.40 -18.21
N ASP A 149 -3.33 5.83 -19.21
CA ASP A 149 -2.83 7.19 -19.29
C ASP A 149 -3.98 8.20 -19.33
N ALA A 150 -4.98 8.01 -20.20
CA ALA A 150 -6.11 8.91 -20.34
C ALA A 150 -7.00 8.97 -19.08
N PHE A 151 -7.24 7.83 -18.44
CA PHE A 151 -8.06 7.74 -17.23
C PHE A 151 -7.45 8.50 -16.06
N TYR A 152 -6.15 8.26 -15.74
CA TYR A 152 -5.50 8.97 -14.63
C TYR A 152 -5.30 10.46 -14.91
N ASN A 153 -5.07 10.82 -16.17
CA ASN A 153 -5.00 12.22 -16.58
C ASN A 153 -6.34 12.94 -16.37
N SER A 154 -7.44 12.27 -16.68
CA SER A 154 -8.79 12.79 -16.45
C SER A 154 -9.07 12.95 -14.95
N LEU A 155 -8.74 11.95 -14.12
CA LEU A 155 -8.89 12.06 -12.66
C LEU A 155 -8.12 13.24 -12.09
N LEU A 156 -6.85 13.39 -12.49
CA LEU A 156 -6.01 14.49 -12.04
C LEU A 156 -6.60 15.85 -12.40
N GLN A 157 -7.18 15.98 -13.60
CA GLN A 157 -7.80 17.22 -14.01
C GLN A 157 -9.02 17.59 -13.17
N ASN A 158 -9.74 16.59 -12.64
CA ASN A 158 -10.96 16.81 -11.85
C ASN A 158 -10.67 17.07 -10.38
N TYR A 159 -9.65 16.42 -9.84
CA TYR A 159 -9.37 16.42 -8.40
C TYR A 159 -8.07 17.15 -8.03
N GLY A 160 -7.29 17.57 -9.02
CA GLY A 160 -6.03 18.30 -8.80
C GLY A 160 -6.23 19.58 -8.03
N GLU A 161 -7.33 20.33 -8.26
CA GLU A 161 -7.64 21.54 -7.49
C GLU A 161 -7.95 21.24 -6.03
N ALA A 162 -8.75 20.19 -5.76
CA ALA A 162 -9.08 19.78 -4.39
C ALA A 162 -7.82 19.39 -3.60
N LEU A 163 -6.78 18.88 -4.27
CA LEU A 163 -5.47 18.61 -3.66
C LEU A 163 -4.79 19.89 -3.15
N LEU A 164 -4.94 21.01 -3.86
CA LEU A 164 -4.33 22.29 -3.49
C LEU A 164 -5.00 22.95 -2.29
N GLU A 165 -6.23 22.56 -1.95
CA GLU A 165 -6.93 23.00 -0.74
C GLU A 165 -6.58 22.18 0.51
N PHE A 166 -5.82 21.10 0.33
CA PHE A 166 -5.47 20.20 1.41
C PHE A 166 -4.55 20.86 2.43
N THR A 167 -4.90 20.72 3.71
CA THR A 167 -4.22 21.35 4.85
C THR A 167 -4.07 20.32 5.99
N PRO A 168 -3.05 20.47 6.87
CA PRO A 168 -2.74 19.44 7.86
C PRO A 168 -3.89 19.09 8.81
N ASP A 169 -4.76 20.04 9.12
CA ASP A 169 -5.90 19.87 10.03
C ASP A 169 -7.15 19.27 9.36
N ARG A 170 -7.12 19.06 8.04
CA ARG A 170 -8.22 18.42 7.31
C ARG A 170 -8.16 16.91 7.38
N LEU A 171 -6.98 16.29 7.36
CA LEU A 171 -6.84 14.84 7.36
C LEU A 171 -6.85 14.28 8.77
N ARG A 172 -7.69 13.27 8.99
CA ARG A 172 -7.61 12.42 10.16
C ARG A 172 -7.56 10.97 9.72
N ILE A 173 -6.43 10.30 9.94
CA ILE A 173 -6.32 8.86 9.75
C ILE A 173 -6.92 8.18 10.99
N LEU A 174 -7.84 7.24 10.78
CA LEU A 174 -8.47 6.48 11.85
C LEU A 174 -7.58 5.28 12.23
N PRO A 175 -7.67 4.77 13.47
CA PRO A 175 -6.85 3.63 13.89
C PRO A 175 -6.97 2.43 12.95
N TYR A 176 -5.84 2.01 12.40
CA TYR A 176 -5.74 0.82 11.57
C TYR A 176 -5.49 -0.41 12.45
N ARG A 177 -6.29 -1.46 12.24
CA ARG A 177 -6.16 -2.76 12.89
C ARG A 177 -6.29 -3.86 11.84
N GLY A 178 -5.34 -3.87 10.91
CA GLY A 178 -5.25 -4.91 9.89
C GLY A 178 -4.45 -6.11 10.36
N ASP A 179 -4.66 -7.23 9.68
CA ASP A 179 -3.81 -8.42 9.80
C ASP A 179 -2.46 -8.16 9.12
N PRO A 180 -1.31 -8.32 9.81
CA PRO A 180 0.01 -8.19 9.22
C PRO A 180 0.26 -9.12 8.00
N GLN A 181 -0.47 -10.23 7.90
CA GLN A 181 -0.38 -11.19 6.79
C GLN A 181 -1.36 -10.90 5.65
N ALA A 182 -2.21 -9.88 5.77
CA ALA A 182 -3.14 -9.53 4.71
C ALA A 182 -2.40 -9.05 3.44
N ASP A 183 -2.97 -9.41 2.30
CA ASP A 183 -2.60 -8.91 0.97
C ASP A 183 -3.46 -7.69 0.55
N ARG A 184 -4.49 -7.37 1.34
CA ARG A 184 -5.39 -6.24 1.13
C ARG A 184 -5.66 -5.51 2.44
N ALA A 185 -5.80 -4.20 2.34
CA ALA A 185 -6.07 -3.33 3.46
C ALA A 185 -7.04 -2.22 3.09
N THR A 186 -7.80 -1.75 4.07
CA THR A 186 -8.54 -0.50 3.96
C THR A 186 -8.04 0.44 5.04
N VAL A 187 -7.44 1.55 4.61
CA VAL A 187 -7.07 2.65 5.51
C VAL A 187 -8.22 3.61 5.55
N ARG A 188 -8.81 3.80 6.73
CA ARG A 188 -9.95 4.67 6.92
C ARG A 188 -9.49 6.06 7.31
N THR A 189 -10.00 7.08 6.62
CA THR A 189 -9.70 8.48 6.96
C THR A 189 -10.95 9.33 6.98
N GLU A 190 -10.86 10.49 7.62
CA GLU A 190 -11.88 11.55 7.59
C GLU A 190 -11.23 12.82 7.06
N ILE A 191 -11.86 13.46 6.07
CA ILE A 191 -11.46 14.77 5.55
C ILE A 191 -12.43 15.84 6.05
N ARG A 192 -11.92 16.90 6.66
CA ARG A 192 -12.73 18.06 7.06
C ARG A 192 -13.01 18.97 5.87
N ARG A 193 -14.29 19.23 5.58
CA ARG A 193 -14.76 20.20 4.58
C ARG A 193 -14.68 21.65 5.12
N ASN A 194 -14.88 22.63 4.23
CA ASN A 194 -14.91 24.05 4.57
C ASN A 194 -16.04 24.41 5.55
N ASP A 195 -17.16 23.67 5.50
CA ASP A 195 -18.30 23.82 6.42
C ASP A 195 -18.08 23.16 7.80
N GLY A 196 -16.90 22.57 8.02
CA GLY A 196 -16.55 21.88 9.26
C GLY A 196 -17.01 20.43 9.36
N SER A 197 -17.82 19.94 8.42
CA SER A 197 -18.24 18.53 8.37
C SER A 197 -17.06 17.61 8.06
N ARG A 198 -17.15 16.34 8.49
CA ARG A 198 -16.13 15.31 8.24
C ARG A 198 -16.67 14.26 7.29
N VAL A 199 -15.90 14.01 6.25
CA VAL A 199 -16.25 13.09 5.16
C VAL A 199 -15.38 11.86 5.24
N PRO A 200 -15.96 10.65 5.33
CA PRO A 200 -15.18 9.43 5.22
C PRO A 200 -14.54 9.30 3.85
N VAL A 201 -13.22 9.19 3.82
CA VAL A 201 -12.41 8.91 2.62
C VAL A 201 -11.55 7.70 2.93
N ASN A 202 -11.88 6.54 2.36
CA ASN A 202 -11.19 5.30 2.64
C ASN A 202 -10.36 4.88 1.43
N TYR A 203 -9.11 4.47 1.66
CA TYR A 203 -8.21 3.99 0.64
C TYR A 203 -8.18 2.47 0.68
N SER A 204 -8.41 1.81 -0.46
CA SER A 204 -8.19 0.37 -0.59
C SER A 204 -6.81 0.12 -1.16
N LEU A 205 -6.01 -0.65 -0.44
CA LEU A 205 -4.64 -0.98 -0.80
C LEU A 205 -4.49 -2.48 -0.99
N ARG A 206 -3.52 -2.86 -1.83
CA ARG A 206 -3.04 -4.22 -1.98
C ARG A 206 -1.54 -4.28 -1.80
N ARG A 207 -1.04 -5.40 -1.30
CA ARG A 207 0.39 -5.68 -1.24
C ARG A 207 0.89 -6.08 -2.63
N THR A 208 2.00 -5.50 -3.06
CA THR A 208 2.70 -5.85 -4.30
C THR A 208 4.16 -6.18 -3.98
N ALA A 209 4.95 -6.58 -4.99
CA ALA A 209 6.38 -6.81 -4.82
C ALA A 209 7.14 -5.52 -4.41
N ASP A 210 6.59 -4.35 -4.75
CA ASP A 210 7.13 -3.03 -4.42
C ASP A 210 6.51 -2.44 -3.14
N GLY A 211 5.83 -3.27 -2.35
CA GLY A 211 5.09 -2.89 -1.14
C GLY A 211 3.61 -2.55 -1.40
N TRP A 212 2.96 -1.96 -0.40
CA TRP A 212 1.56 -1.54 -0.47
C TRP A 212 1.33 -0.48 -1.55
N LYS A 213 0.27 -0.67 -2.33
CA LYS A 213 -0.21 0.28 -3.34
C LYS A 213 -1.71 0.46 -3.18
N ALA A 214 -2.16 1.71 -3.15
CA ALA A 214 -3.57 2.05 -3.25
C ALA A 214 -4.08 1.70 -4.66
N TYR A 215 -5.33 1.25 -4.76
CA TYR A 215 -5.95 1.01 -6.06
C TYR A 215 -7.37 1.59 -6.13
N ASP A 216 -8.00 1.90 -5.01
CA ASP A 216 -9.33 2.51 -4.98
C ASP A 216 -9.46 3.55 -3.88
N VAL A 217 -10.34 4.51 -4.10
CA VAL A 217 -10.77 5.50 -3.11
C VAL A 217 -12.28 5.40 -2.96
N THR A 218 -12.74 5.32 -1.72
CA THR A 218 -14.16 5.32 -1.37
C THR A 218 -14.49 6.58 -0.60
N ILE A 219 -15.35 7.44 -1.16
CA ILE A 219 -15.79 8.70 -0.53
C ILE A 219 -17.27 8.55 -0.19
N GLU A 220 -17.63 8.79 1.07
CA GLU A 220 -19.02 8.66 1.56
C GLU A 220 -19.64 7.28 1.23
N GLY A 221 -18.81 6.23 1.20
CA GLY A 221 -19.23 4.86 0.88
C GLY A 221 -19.29 4.54 -0.62
N ILE A 222 -19.06 5.53 -1.49
CA ILE A 222 -19.05 5.36 -2.95
C ILE A 222 -17.62 5.12 -3.42
N SER A 223 -17.37 3.92 -3.98
CA SER A 223 -16.09 3.54 -4.58
C SER A 223 -15.94 4.15 -5.97
N TYR A 224 -14.84 4.85 -6.19
CA TYR A 224 -14.54 5.49 -7.45
C TYR A 224 -14.38 4.46 -8.57
N LEU A 225 -13.61 3.39 -8.33
CA LEU A 225 -13.46 2.32 -9.32
C LEU A 225 -14.79 1.69 -9.72
N LYS A 226 -15.70 1.47 -8.77
CA LYS A 226 -17.01 0.87 -9.06
C LYS A 226 -17.89 1.80 -9.88
N SER A 227 -17.88 3.09 -9.60
CA SER A 227 -18.59 4.10 -10.40
C SER A 227 -18.06 4.13 -11.82
N TYR A 228 -16.74 4.30 -12.01
CA TYR A 228 -16.14 4.32 -13.35
C TYR A 228 -16.33 3.03 -14.12
N ARG A 229 -16.27 1.87 -13.44
CA ARG A 229 -16.59 0.58 -14.08
C ARG A 229 -17.99 0.56 -14.64
N THR A 230 -18.97 1.09 -13.91
CA THR A 230 -20.37 1.13 -14.33
C THR A 230 -20.53 2.05 -15.54
N ASP A 231 -19.99 3.26 -15.45
CA ASP A 231 -20.08 4.28 -16.50
C ASP A 231 -19.39 3.82 -17.79
N PHE A 232 -18.14 3.36 -17.68
CA PHE A 232 -17.38 2.93 -18.85
C PHE A 232 -17.92 1.62 -19.41
N ASN A 233 -18.45 0.70 -18.61
CA ASN A 233 -19.10 -0.48 -19.18
C ASN A 233 -20.29 -0.09 -20.06
N SER A 234 -21.12 0.86 -19.63
CA SER A 234 -22.24 1.36 -20.43
C SER A 234 -21.74 2.00 -21.74
N GLU A 235 -20.73 2.87 -21.66
CA GLU A 235 -20.20 3.57 -22.82
C GLU A 235 -19.48 2.63 -23.81
N ILE A 236 -18.68 1.68 -23.31
CA ILE A 236 -17.99 0.67 -24.14
C ILE A 236 -19.00 -0.20 -24.88
N GLN A 237 -20.12 -0.57 -24.24
CA GLN A 237 -21.16 -1.36 -24.90
C GLN A 237 -21.85 -0.60 -26.04
N GLN A 238 -21.95 0.73 -25.94
CA GLN A 238 -22.60 1.56 -26.95
C GLN A 238 -21.65 1.99 -28.08
N ARG A 239 -20.39 2.29 -27.75
CA ARG A 239 -19.46 3.01 -28.65
C ARG A 239 -18.10 2.34 -28.82
N GLY A 240 -17.81 1.29 -28.06
CA GLY A 240 -16.51 0.61 -28.05
C GLY A 240 -15.47 1.29 -27.15
N LEU A 241 -14.39 0.57 -26.85
CA LEU A 241 -13.33 1.03 -25.94
C LEU A 241 -12.57 2.24 -26.49
N ASP A 242 -12.26 2.26 -27.79
CA ASP A 242 -11.53 3.37 -28.40
C ASP A 242 -12.29 4.70 -28.28
N ALA A 243 -13.62 4.68 -28.34
CA ALA A 243 -14.42 5.89 -28.16
C ALA A 243 -14.29 6.45 -26.74
N VAL A 244 -14.28 5.58 -25.72
CA VAL A 244 -14.05 5.99 -24.32
C VAL A 244 -12.67 6.58 -24.15
N ILE A 245 -11.64 5.91 -24.70
CA ILE A 245 -10.25 6.40 -24.66
C ILE A 245 -10.15 7.79 -25.30
N GLN A 246 -10.69 7.96 -26.52
CA GLN A 246 -10.67 9.24 -27.23
C GLN A 246 -11.41 10.34 -26.45
N ARG A 247 -12.53 10.02 -25.81
CA ARG A 247 -13.26 10.98 -24.97
C ARG A 247 -12.40 11.44 -23.78
N LEU A 248 -11.75 10.51 -23.08
CA LEU A 248 -10.88 10.82 -21.95
C LEU A 248 -9.66 11.65 -22.38
N GLU A 249 -9.01 11.27 -23.48
CA GLU A 249 -7.89 12.03 -24.08
C GLU A 249 -8.33 13.46 -24.46
N SER A 250 -9.54 13.61 -25.00
CA SER A 250 -10.10 14.91 -25.37
C SER A 250 -10.46 15.77 -24.16
N GLN A 251 -10.97 15.18 -23.08
CA GLN A 251 -11.26 15.92 -21.84
C GLN A 251 -9.99 16.52 -21.24
N VAL A 252 -8.93 15.71 -21.18
CA VAL A 252 -7.61 16.13 -20.72
C VAL A 252 -7.08 17.31 -21.55
N ALA A 253 -7.21 17.23 -22.87
CA ALA A 253 -6.81 18.32 -23.77
C ALA A 253 -7.67 19.59 -23.61
N ALA A 254 -8.96 19.44 -23.29
CA ALA A 254 -9.91 20.54 -23.20
C ALA A 254 -9.96 21.23 -21.82
N GLY A 255 -9.26 20.73 -20.80
CA GLY A 255 -9.32 21.35 -19.47
C GLY A 255 -10.62 21.07 -18.70
N LYS A 256 -11.44 20.10 -19.14
CA LYS A 256 -12.84 19.98 -18.72
C LYS A 256 -13.05 18.77 -17.81
N ALA A 257 -13.49 19.01 -16.57
CA ALA A 257 -13.74 17.96 -15.61
C ALA A 257 -15.10 17.25 -15.83
N PRO A 258 -15.17 15.91 -15.93
CA PRO A 258 -16.43 15.19 -15.72
C PRO A 258 -16.80 15.13 -14.23
N ASP A 259 -18.11 15.25 -13.97
CA ASP A 259 -18.72 15.19 -12.64
C ASP A 259 -18.46 13.82 -11.96
N PRO A 260 -17.88 13.76 -10.73
CA PRO A 260 -17.72 12.52 -9.94
C PRO A 260 -19.01 11.72 -9.74
N THR A 261 -20.16 12.37 -9.89
CA THR A 261 -21.50 11.84 -9.63
C THR A 261 -22.35 11.63 -10.89
N GLY A 262 -21.79 11.91 -12.08
CA GLY A 262 -22.47 12.06 -13.36
C GLY A 262 -23.05 10.80 -14.02
N GLY A 263 -23.57 9.85 -13.23
CA GLY A 263 -24.31 8.67 -13.72
C GLY A 263 -25.50 8.23 -12.85
N ALA A 264 -25.65 8.75 -11.62
CA ALA A 264 -26.65 8.25 -10.67
C ALA A 264 -27.84 9.20 -10.38
N GLY A 265 -27.92 10.38 -11.01
CA GLY A 265 -28.87 11.42 -10.58
C GLY A 265 -29.65 12.18 -11.66
N GLN A 266 -29.51 11.89 -12.96
CA GLN A 266 -30.25 12.59 -14.03
C GLN A 266 -31.11 11.61 -14.83
N ALA A 267 -32.14 11.06 -14.18
CA ALA A 267 -33.25 10.38 -14.83
C ALA A 267 -34.55 10.62 -14.05
N SER A 268 -34.83 11.87 -13.68
CA SER A 268 -36.14 12.30 -13.20
C SER A 268 -36.20 13.83 -13.24
N ASP A 269 -36.34 14.41 -14.43
CA ASP A 269 -36.89 15.77 -14.62
C ASP A 269 -37.10 15.94 -16.13
N GLY A 270 -38.27 15.47 -16.58
CA GLY A 270 -38.64 15.45 -17.99
C GLY A 270 -40.07 14.97 -18.19
N ASN A 271 -40.99 15.49 -17.38
CA ASN A 271 -42.42 15.48 -17.71
C ASN A 271 -43.11 16.68 -17.04
N SER A 272 -43.23 17.77 -17.77
CA SER A 272 -44.30 18.77 -17.66
C SER A 272 -44.42 19.47 -19.00
#